data_AF-A0A6P8JM22-F1
#
_entry.id   AF-A0A6P8JM22-F1
#
_cell.length_a   1.000
_cell.length_b   1.000
_cell.length_c   1.000
_cell.angle_alpha   90.00
_cell.angle_beta   90.00
_cell.angle_gamma   90.00
#
_symmetry.space_group_name_H-M   'P 1'
#
loop_
_entity.id
_entity.type
_entity.pdbx_description
1 polymer ?
#
loop_
_entity_poly.entity_id
_entity_poly.type
_entity_poly.pdbx_seq_one_letter_code
_entity_poly.pdbx_strand_id
1 'polypeptide(L)'
;MCTITDFISEPEEQQLHEEIEPYMSRLRYEFDHWDDAIHGFRETERKKWFPKNREVLERVRQVAFDGAVMPYVHILELAPDGVIKPHVDSTRVGP
;
A
#
# COMPACT_ATOMS: atom_id res chain seq x y z
N MET A 1 -8.18 -6.08 16.71
CA MET A 1 -7.92 -4.97 15.77
C MET A 1 -7.32 -3.82 16.58
N CYS A 2 -6.18 -3.28 16.16
CA CYS A 2 -5.52 -2.12 16.78
C CYS A 2 -5.51 -0.99 15.76
N THR A 3 -5.70 0.25 16.21
CA THR A 3 -5.63 1.45 15.38
C THR A 3 -4.77 2.47 16.09
N ILE A 4 -3.79 3.03 15.38
CA ILE A 4 -2.93 4.12 15.87
C ILE A 4 -3.31 5.36 15.08
N THR A 5 -3.97 6.30 15.74
CA THR A 5 -4.38 7.55 15.12
C THR A 5 -3.16 8.42 14.84
N ASP A 6 -3.20 9.16 13.74
CA ASP A 6 -2.16 10.14 13.37
C ASP A 6 -0.75 9.55 13.39
N PHE A 7 -0.62 8.28 12.97
CA PHE A 7 0.67 7.60 12.95
C PHE A 7 1.65 8.30 12.01
N ILE A 8 1.18 8.81 10.87
CA ILE A 8 1.96 9.66 9.97
C ILE A 8 1.46 11.09 10.09
N SER A 9 2.39 12.04 9.93
CA SER A 9 2.10 13.46 9.89
C SER A 9 1.76 13.94 8.48
N GLU A 10 1.07 15.07 8.34
CA GLU A 10 0.77 15.66 7.01
C GLU A 10 2.01 15.81 6.10
N PRO A 11 3.20 16.22 6.59
CA PRO A 11 4.40 16.25 5.75
C PRO A 11 4.85 14.85 5.29
N GLU A 12 4.64 13.81 6.09
CA GLU A 12 4.98 12.42 5.73
C GLU A 12 3.98 11.87 4.71
N GLU A 13 2.70 12.18 4.86
CA GLU A 13 1.66 11.88 3.86
C GLU A 13 2.01 12.46 2.49
N GLN A 14 2.34 13.76 2.45
CA GLN A 14 2.71 14.45 1.22
C GLN A 14 3.98 13.85 0.59
N GLN A 15 4.99 13.53 1.39
CA GLN A 15 6.25 12.94 0.91
C GLN A 15 6.06 11.53 0.34
N LEU A 16 5.20 10.72 0.95
CA LEU A 16 4.83 9.40 0.40
C LEU A 16 4.11 9.58 -0.93
N HIS A 17 3.12 10.47 -0.99
CA HIS A 17 2.36 10.76 -2.19
C HIS A 17 3.25 11.21 -3.35
N GLU A 18 4.14 12.18 -3.13
CA GLU A 18 5.06 12.70 -4.15
C GLU A 18 6.01 11.63 -4.72
N GLU A 19 6.43 10.65 -3.92
CA GLU A 19 7.28 9.55 -4.41
C GLU A 19 6.51 8.54 -5.28
N ILE A 20 5.23 8.29 -4.97
CA ILE A 20 4.43 7.26 -5.66
C ILE A 20 3.65 7.80 -6.86
N GLU A 21 3.16 9.04 -6.80
CA GLU A 21 2.24 9.62 -7.80
C GLU A 21 2.78 9.48 -9.23
N PRO A 22 4.06 9.78 -9.53
CA PRO A 22 4.53 9.76 -10.91
C PRO A 22 4.50 8.38 -11.56
N TYR A 23 4.46 7.32 -10.74
CA TYR A 23 4.34 5.93 -11.17
C TYR A 23 2.87 5.51 -11.25
N MET A 24 2.11 5.82 -10.20
CA MET A 24 0.69 5.47 -10.11
C MET A 24 -0.12 6.12 -11.21
N SER A 25 0.14 7.40 -11.53
CA SER A 25 -0.57 8.17 -12.57
C SER A 25 -0.50 7.57 -13.97
N ARG A 26 0.49 6.69 -14.23
CA ARG A 26 0.69 6.00 -15.51
C ARG A 26 -0.06 4.67 -15.60
N LEU A 27 -0.52 4.13 -14.48
CA LEU A 27 -1.26 2.87 -14.44
C LEU A 27 -2.73 3.13 -14.79
N ARG A 28 -3.35 2.15 -15.45
CA ARG A 28 -4.77 2.16 -15.74
C ARG A 28 -5.53 1.57 -14.56
N TYR A 29 -6.75 2.06 -14.35
CA TYR A 29 -7.66 1.43 -13.42
C TYR A 29 -8.11 0.05 -13.96
N GLU A 30 -8.14 -0.90 -13.06
CA GLU A 30 -8.59 -2.27 -13.24
C GLU A 30 -9.97 -2.45 -12.59
N PHE A 31 -10.85 -3.13 -13.32
CA PHE A 31 -12.25 -3.35 -12.93
C PHE A 31 -12.63 -4.83 -12.90
N ASP A 32 -11.82 -5.70 -13.51
CA ASP A 32 -12.04 -7.14 -13.54
C ASP A 32 -10.84 -7.84 -12.88
N HIS A 33 -11.09 -8.54 -11.78
CA HIS A 33 -10.09 -9.36 -11.10
C HIS A 33 -10.67 -10.74 -10.77
N TRP A 34 -9.83 -11.79 -10.80
CA TRP A 34 -10.27 -13.19 -10.74
C TRP A 34 -10.95 -13.58 -9.43
N ASP A 35 -10.61 -12.90 -8.33
CA ASP A 35 -11.19 -13.07 -7.00
C ASP A 35 -12.26 -12.03 -6.66
N ASP A 36 -12.48 -11.07 -7.57
CA ASP A 36 -13.53 -10.05 -7.51
C ASP A 36 -13.45 -9.14 -6.25
N ALA A 37 -12.31 -9.16 -5.54
CA ALA A 37 -12.15 -8.55 -4.22
C ALA A 37 -12.03 -7.02 -4.25
N ILE A 38 -11.41 -6.45 -5.29
CA ILE A 38 -11.17 -5.01 -5.42
C ILE A 38 -11.61 -4.55 -6.81
N HIS A 39 -12.41 -3.48 -6.86
CA HIS A 39 -12.96 -2.89 -8.08
C HIS A 39 -12.54 -1.43 -8.20
N GLY A 40 -12.19 -0.98 -9.41
CA GLY A 40 -11.83 0.41 -9.67
C GLY A 40 -10.54 0.81 -8.97
N PHE A 41 -9.49 0.01 -9.14
CA PHE A 41 -8.20 0.22 -8.48
C PHE A 41 -7.04 0.23 -9.46
N ARG A 42 -5.92 0.78 -9.04
CA ARG A 42 -4.63 0.56 -9.69
C ARG A 42 -3.60 0.24 -8.61
N GLU A 43 -2.68 -0.66 -8.91
CA GLU A 43 -1.72 -1.12 -7.92
C GLU A 43 -0.33 -1.35 -8.48
N THR A 44 0.65 -1.30 -7.59
CA THR A 44 2.01 -1.71 -7.88
C THR A 44 2.70 -2.21 -6.62
N GLU A 45 3.84 -2.86 -6.81
CA GLU A 45 4.70 -3.33 -5.73
C GLU A 45 6.05 -2.63 -5.81
N ARG A 46 6.53 -2.10 -4.67
CA ARG A 46 7.78 -1.32 -4.63
C ARG A 46 8.69 -1.76 -3.51
N LYS A 47 9.92 -2.10 -3.88
CA LYS A 47 11.00 -2.45 -2.94
C LYS A 47 11.90 -1.27 -2.56
N LYS A 48 12.12 -0.34 -3.49
CA LYS A 48 13.07 0.77 -3.30
C LYS A 48 12.33 2.06 -2.97
N TRP A 49 12.61 2.60 -1.79
CA TRP A 49 12.04 3.84 -1.29
C TRP A 49 13.13 4.87 -1.03
N PHE A 50 12.81 6.15 -1.18
CA PHE A 50 13.70 7.24 -0.76
C PHE A 50 13.99 7.15 0.75
N PRO A 51 15.16 7.61 1.21
CA PRO A 51 15.56 7.49 2.61
C PRO A 51 14.50 7.98 3.60
N LYS A 52 13.87 9.13 3.32
CA LYS A 52 12.81 9.69 4.17
C LYS A 52 11.57 8.79 4.28
N ASN A 53 11.05 8.31 3.15
CA ASN A 53 9.89 7.41 3.17
C ASN A 53 10.22 6.03 3.76
N ARG A 54 11.49 5.59 3.67
CA ARG A 54 11.94 4.37 4.35
C ARG A 54 11.87 4.48 5.87
N GLU A 55 12.10 5.66 6.44
CA GLU A 55 11.97 5.87 7.90
C GLU A 55 10.52 5.67 8.36
N VAL A 56 9.54 6.11 7.57
CA VAL A 56 8.11 5.86 7.84
C VAL A 56 7.80 4.36 7.79
N LEU A 57 8.24 3.67 6.74
CA LEU A 57 8.01 2.22 6.60
C LEU A 57 8.70 1.40 7.70
N GLU A 58 9.88 1.83 8.14
CA GLU A 58 10.59 1.20 9.24
C GLU A 58 9.86 1.39 10.57
N ARG A 59 9.26 2.56 10.81
CA ARG A 59 8.39 2.76 11.98
C ARG A 59 7.17 1.85 11.95
N VAL A 60 6.53 1.67 10.78
CA VAL A 60 5.42 0.70 10.63
C VAL A 60 5.91 -0.70 10.99
N ARG A 61 7.09 -1.11 10.47
CA ARG A 61 7.69 -2.41 10.77
C ARG A 61 7.87 -2.62 12.27
N GLN A 62 8.46 -1.65 12.97
CA GLN A 62 8.77 -1.74 14.40
C GLN A 62 7.53 -1.84 15.30
N VAL A 63 6.42 -1.23 14.89
CA VAL A 63 5.20 -1.20 15.70
C VAL A 63 4.27 -2.37 15.40
N ALA A 64 4.28 -2.88 14.16
CA ALA A 64 3.33 -3.91 13.71
C ALA A 64 3.93 -5.32 13.59
N PHE A 65 5.26 -5.50 13.60
CA PHE A 65 5.90 -6.78 13.31
C PHE A 65 7.09 -7.10 14.22
N ASP A 66 7.11 -8.33 14.76
CA ASP A 66 8.24 -8.87 15.53
C ASP A 66 9.27 -9.65 14.66
N GLY A 67 9.12 -9.62 13.33
CA GLY A 67 9.83 -10.51 12.42
C GLY A 67 10.11 -9.95 11.03
N ALA A 68 10.36 -10.87 10.09
CA ALA A 68 10.59 -10.51 8.70
C ALA A 68 9.30 -10.02 8.04
N VAL A 69 9.42 -8.97 7.23
CA VAL A 69 8.35 -8.45 6.38
C VAL A 69 8.66 -8.77 4.92
N MET A 70 7.62 -8.84 4.09
CA MET A 70 7.81 -8.99 2.65
C MET A 70 8.64 -7.82 2.10
N PRO A 71 9.56 -8.07 1.17
CA PRO A 71 10.48 -7.05 0.69
C PRO A 71 9.82 -6.00 -0.21
N TYR A 72 8.64 -6.31 -0.76
CA TYR A 72 7.86 -5.40 -1.59
C TYR A 72 6.71 -4.82 -0.77
N VAL A 73 6.57 -3.50 -0.81
CA VAL A 73 5.42 -2.79 -0.25
C VAL A 73 4.39 -2.68 -1.37
N HIS A 74 3.19 -3.19 -1.11
CA HIS A 74 2.04 -3.06 -1.99
C HIS A 74 1.47 -1.64 -1.87
N ILE A 75 1.23 -1.00 -3.02
CA ILE A 75 0.67 0.33 -3.12
C ILE A 75 -0.63 0.18 -3.91
N LEU A 76 -1.73 0.57 -3.27
CA LEU A 76 -3.07 0.49 -3.83
C LEU A 76 -3.67 1.90 -3.89
N GLU A 77 -4.20 2.27 -5.05
CA GLU A 77 -4.99 3.48 -5.22
C GLU A 77 -6.40 3.11 -5.71
N LEU A 78 -7.41 3.67 -5.06
CA LEU A 78 -8.81 3.50 -5.44
C LEU A 78 -9.30 4.70 -6.23
N ALA A 79 -10.06 4.42 -7.28
CA ALA A 79 -10.86 5.44 -7.95
C ALA A 79 -11.90 6.02 -6.97
N PRO A 80 -12.48 7.20 -7.26
CA PRO A 80 -13.53 7.78 -6.42
C PRO A 80 -14.73 6.86 -6.18
N ASP A 81 -15.03 5.99 -7.14
CA ASP A 81 -16.07 4.95 -7.11
C ASP A 81 -15.52 3.53 -6.88
N GLY A 82 -14.22 3.41 -6.57
CA GLY A 82 -13.56 2.14 -6.28
C GLY A 82 -14.00 1.53 -4.96
N VAL A 83 -14.03 0.20 -4.89
CA VAL A 83 -14.53 -0.55 -3.73
C VAL A 83 -13.62 -1.73 -3.41
N ILE A 84 -13.32 -1.91 -2.13
CA ILE A 84 -12.74 -3.14 -1.58
C ILE A 84 -13.90 -3.95 -0.97
N LYS A 85 -14.25 -5.09 -1.57
CA LYS A 85 -15.30 -6.00 -1.09
C LYS A 85 -14.82 -6.82 0.11
N PRO A 86 -15.73 -7.42 0.90
CA PRO A 86 -15.33 -8.34 1.97
C PRO A 86 -14.47 -9.47 1.44
N HIS A 87 -13.24 -9.58 1.94
CA HIS A 87 -12.26 -10.60 1.57
C HIS A 87 -11.35 -10.93 2.75
N VAL A 88 -10.54 -11.98 2.59
CA VAL A 88 -9.45 -12.33 3.50
C VAL A 88 -8.19 -12.40 2.67
N ASP A 89 -7.13 -11.74 3.11
CA ASP A 89 -5.82 -11.84 2.47
C ASP A 89 -5.41 -13.30 2.30
N SER A 90 -4.82 -13.61 1.15
CA SER A 90 -4.37 -14.96 0.84
C SER A 90 -3.31 -15.42 1.85
N THR A 91 -3.44 -16.65 2.35
CA THR A 91 -2.40 -17.28 3.18
C THR A 91 -1.18 -17.76 2.37
N ARG A 92 -1.24 -17.65 1.04
CA ARG A 92 -0.15 -18.04 0.16
C ARG A 92 0.89 -16.92 0.12
N VAL A 93 2.04 -17.18 0.71
CA VAL A 93 3.24 -16.37 0.47
C VAL A 93 3.76 -16.76 -0.92
N GLY A 94 4.05 -15.78 -1.78
CA GLY A 94 4.67 -16.03 -3.09
C GLY A 94 5.96 -16.86 -2.96
N PRO A 95 6.40 -17.55 -4.02
CA PRO A 95 7.64 -18.32 -4.01
C PRO A 95 8.87 -17.47 -3.71
#